data_AF-A0A183HWR0-F1
#
_entry.id   AF-A0A183HWR0-F1
#
_cell.length_a   1.000
_cell.length_b   1.000
_cell.length_c   1.000
_cell.angle_alpha   90.00
_cell.angle_beta   90.00
_cell.angle_gamma   90.00
#
_symmetry.space_group_name_H-M   'P 1'
#
loop_
_entity.id
_entity.type
_entity.pdbx_description
1 polymer ?
#
loop_
_entity_poly.entity_id
_entity_poly.type
_entity_poly.pdbx_seq_one_letter_code
_entity_poly.pdbx_strand_id
1 'polypeptide(L)' 'MMSVPERANDMVYIKNIEEYPGDLDKLGRLYRHDSFLVWEGEQEPTERYVFLFKNKLMFTNKNSSKDPPSYKHYATIR' A
#
# COMPACT_ATOMS: atom_id res chain seq x y z
N MET A 1 -21.22 3.44 -1.74
CA MET A 1 -20.50 4.43 -2.56
C MET A 1 -19.54 5.13 -1.59
N MET A 2 -18.22 5.02 -1.77
CA MET A 2 -17.29 5.75 -0.88
C MET A 2 -17.45 7.24 -1.14
N SER A 3 -17.39 8.05 -0.09
CA SER A 3 -17.55 9.50 -0.20
C SER A 3 -16.38 10.12 -0.96
N VAL A 4 -16.59 11.27 -1.62
CA VAL A 4 -15.50 12.00 -2.33
C VAL A 4 -14.29 12.28 -1.42
N PRO A 5 -14.46 12.65 -0.14
CA PRO A 5 -13.34 12.83 0.80
C PRO A 5 -12.50 11.57 1.03
N GLU A 6 -13.13 10.40 1.16
CA GLU A 6 -12.42 9.12 1.33
C GLU A 6 -11.50 8.83 0.14
N ARG A 7 -11.98 9.05 -1.09
CA ARG A 7 -11.17 8.87 -2.30
C ARG A 7 -10.00 9.84 -2.38
N ALA A 8 -10.16 11.08 -1.94
CA ALA A 8 -9.08 12.07 -1.93
C ALA A 8 -7.99 11.69 -0.94
N ASN A 9 -8.37 11.20 0.26
CA ASN A 9 -7.42 10.69 1.25
C ASN A 9 -6.65 9.48 0.73
N ASP A 10 -7.34 8.50 0.14
CA ASP A 10 -6.71 7.31 -0.46
C ASP A 10 -5.64 7.67 -1.51
N MET A 11 -5.91 8.69 -2.33
CA MET A 11 -4.96 9.14 -3.35
C MET A 11 -3.67 9.70 -2.77
N VAL A 12 -3.68 10.29 -1.57
CA VAL A 12 -2.45 10.73 -0.90
C VAL A 12 -1.56 9.53 -0.58
N TYR A 13 -2.14 8.45 -0.05
CA TYR A 13 -1.40 7.23 0.28
C TYR A 13 -0.82 6.55 -0.98
N ILE A 14 -1.61 6.45 -2.06
CA ILE A 14 -1.15 5.84 -3.32
C ILE A 14 0.01 6.62 -3.94
N LYS A 15 -0.05 7.96 -3.93
CA LYS A 15 0.99 8.83 -4.52
C LYS A 15 2.34 8.74 -3.81
N ASN A 16 2.36 8.33 -2.54
CA ASN A 16 3.58 8.17 -1.77
C ASN A 16 4.15 6.74 -1.85
N ILE A 17 3.65 5.90 -2.75
CA ILE A 17 4.26 4.61 -3.05
C ILE A 17 5.55 4.86 -3.84
N GLU A 18 6.66 4.37 -3.31
CA GLU A 18 8.00 4.53 -3.88
C GLU A 18 8.48 3.20 -4.48
N GLU A 19 9.32 3.28 -5.52
CA GLU A 19 9.97 2.12 -6.16
C GLU A 19 9.02 1.04 -6.71
N TYR A 20 7.73 1.35 -6.93
CA TYR A 20 6.83 0.44 -7.64
C TYR A 20 7.27 0.35 -9.12
N PRO A 21 7.53 -0.86 -9.67
CA PRO A 21 8.02 -1.01 -11.04
C PRO A 21 6.96 -0.73 -12.12
N GLY A 22 5.69 -0.56 -11.72
CA GLY A 22 4.58 -0.30 -12.63
C GLY A 22 4.06 1.14 -12.54
N ASP A 23 2.96 1.36 -13.24
CA ASP A 23 2.27 2.66 -13.27
C ASP A 23 1.27 2.74 -12.09
N LEU A 24 1.45 3.72 -11.19
CA LEU A 24 0.58 3.94 -10.03
C LEU A 24 -0.84 4.31 -10.44
N ASP A 25 -1.03 5.00 -11.57
CA ASP A 25 -2.35 5.38 -12.07
C ASP A 25 -3.13 4.16 -12.60
N LYS A 26 -2.43 3.05 -12.86
CA LYS A 26 -3.00 1.77 -13.31
C LYS A 26 -3.15 0.73 -12.20
N LEU A 27 -3.05 1.12 -10.93
CA LEU A 27 -3.32 0.21 -9.80
C LEU A 27 -4.80 -0.16 -9.67
N GLY A 28 -5.69 0.70 -10.17
CA GLY A 28 -7.14 0.52 -10.13
C GLY A 28 -7.75 0.98 -8.80
N ARG A 29 -8.97 0.53 -8.51
CA ARG A 29 -9.68 0.93 -7.30
C ARG A 29 -9.00 0.34 -6.06
N LEU A 30 -8.57 1.20 -5.14
CA LEU A 30 -8.21 0.84 -3.78
C LEU A 30 -9.48 0.51 -2.98
N TYR A 31 -9.44 -0.58 -2.23
CA TYR A 31 -10.51 -0.99 -1.32
C TYR A 31 -10.17 -0.72 0.14
N ARG A 32 -8.94 -1.01 0.55
CA ARG A 32 -8.42 -0.87 1.92
C ARG A 32 -6.90 -0.75 1.88
N HIS A 33 -6.33 -0.12 2.91
CA HIS A 33 -4.91 -0.19 3.19
C HIS A 33 -4.66 -0.07 4.70
N ASP A 34 -3.71 -0.83 5.25
CA ASP A 34 -3.37 -0.79 6.68
C ASP A 34 -2.01 -1.45 6.98
N SER A 35 -1.53 -1.32 8.22
CA SER A 35 -0.37 -2.05 8.77
C SER A 35 -0.77 -3.47 9.19
N PHE A 36 0.05 -4.45 8.83
CA PHE A 36 -0.11 -5.86 9.23
C PHE A 36 1.23 -6.45 9.65
N LEU A 37 1.19 -7.42 10.58
CA LEU A 37 2.30 -8.34 10.80
C LEU A 37 2.23 -9.44 9.73
N VAL A 38 3.32 -9.63 8.99
CA VAL A 38 3.41 -10.59 7.89
C VAL A 38 4.47 -11.63 8.20
N TRP A 39 4.07 -12.90 8.17
CA TRP A 39 4.96 -14.05 8.31
C TRP A 39 5.35 -14.56 6.92
N GLU A 40 6.65 -14.70 6.68
CA GLU A 40 7.21 -15.30 5.47
C GLU A 40 7.95 -16.58 5.87
N GLY A 41 7.23 -17.71 5.82
CA GLY A 41 7.73 -19.00 6.29
C GLY A 41 7.83 -19.07 7.81
N GLU A 42 8.96 -19.56 8.33
CA GLU A 42 9.21 -19.73 9.76
C GLU A 42 9.91 -18.51 10.41
N GLN A 43 10.07 -17.41 9.66
CA GLN A 43 10.71 -16.19 10.17
C GLN A 43 9.81 -15.43 11.14
N GLU A 44 10.42 -14.59 11.97
CA GLU A 44 9.66 -13.64 12.81
C GLU A 44 8.80 -12.72 11.94
N PRO A 45 7.57 -12.37 12.39
CA PRO A 45 6.71 -11.50 11.64
C PRO A 45 7.35 -10.12 11.46
N THR A 46 7.25 -9.57 10.25
CA THR A 46 7.67 -8.21 9.96
C THR A 46 6.44 -7.33 9.73
N GLU A 47 6.48 -6.09 10.21
CA GLU A 47 5.43 -5.12 9.91
C GLU A 47 5.53 -4.72 8.42
N ARG A 48 4.42 -4.88 7.70
CA ARG A 48 4.25 -4.42 6.32
C ARG A 48 2.99 -3.58 6.23
N TYR A 49 3.05 -2.53 5.43
CA TYR A 49 1.88 -1.76 5.07
C TYR A 49 1.31 -2.27 3.76
N VAL A 50 0.05 -2.67 3.77
CA VAL A 50 -0.56 -3.46 2.68
C VAL A 50 -1.66 -2.65 2.03
N PHE A 51 -1.65 -2.57 0.70
CA PHE A 51 -2.69 -1.97 -0.11
C PHE A 51 -3.48 -3.05 -0.86
N LEU A 52 -4.79 -3.09 -0.63
CA LEU A 52 -5.73 -3.96 -1.32
C LEU A 52 -6.40 -3.21 -2.46
N PHE A 53 -6.03 -3.54 -3.70
CA PHE A 53 -6.68 -3.06 -4.90
C PHE A 53 -7.60 -4.12 -5.50
N LYS A 54 -8.41 -3.73 -6.51
CA LYS A 54 -9.37 -4.63 -7.16
C LYS A 54 -8.80 -5.99 -7.62
N ASN A 55 -7.61 -5.99 -8.22
CA ASN A 55 -6.99 -7.19 -8.82
C ASN A 55 -5.55 -7.41 -8.34
N LYS A 56 -5.17 -6.87 -7.17
CA LYS A 56 -3.81 -7.03 -6.62
C LYS A 56 -3.76 -6.68 -5.15
N LEU A 57 -2.85 -7.35 -4.44
CA LEU A 57 -2.44 -7.03 -3.08
C LEU A 57 -0.98 -6.58 -3.12
N MET A 58 -0.71 -5.36 -2.65
CA MET A 58 0.65 -4.80 -2.65
C MET A 58 1.15 -4.67 -1.22
N PHE A 59 2.32 -5.24 -0.96
CA PHE A 59 3.05 -5.11 0.29
C PHE A 59 4.10 -4.01 0.15
N THR A 60 4.24 -3.20 1.18
CA THR A 60 5.19 -2.07 1.22
C THR A 60 5.84 -1.95 2.60
N ASN A 61 6.99 -1.29 2.64
CA ASN A 61 7.63 -0.83 3.86
C ASN A 61 7.23 0.62 4.11
N LYS A 62 6.54 0.87 5.22
CA LYS A 62 6.14 2.22 5.62
C LYS A 62 7.31 2.96 6.25
N ASN A 63 7.58 4.15 5.75
CA ASN A 63 8.50 5.10 6.37
C ASN A 63 7.73 6.29 6.94
N SER A 64 7.59 6.32 8.26
CA SER A 64 6.90 7.35 9.04
C SER A 64 7.75 8.59 9.36
N SER A 65 9.00 8.66 8.90
CA SER A 65 9.84 9.87 9.07
C SER A 65 9.44 11.02 8.13
N LYS A 66 8.60 10.75 7.12
CA LYS A 66 8.02 11.74 6.21
C LYS A 66 6.57 12.02 6.61
N ASP A 67 6.11 13.25 6.37
CA ASP A 67 4.69 13.62 6.46
C ASP A 67 4.22 14.19 5.11
N PRO A 68 3.34 13.49 4.37
CA PRO A 68 2.77 12.16 4.67
C PRO A 68 3.81 11.00 4.59
N PRO A 69 3.56 9.84 5.23
CA PRO A 69 4.47 8.69 5.19
C PRO A 69 4.69 8.19 3.76
N SER A 70 5.89 7.64 3.49
CA SER A 70 6.17 6.94 2.23
C SER A 70 6.04 5.43 2.36
N TYR A 71 5.75 4.78 1.23
CA TYR A 71 5.46 3.35 1.15
C TYR A 71 6.34 2.70 0.09
N LYS A 72 7.53 2.24 0.49
CA LYS A 72 8.47 1.60 -0.44
C LYS A 72 7.95 0.23 -0.85
N HIS A 73 7.80 0.00 -2.15
CA HIS A 73 7.33 -1.27 -2.70
C HIS A 73 8.19 -2.44 -2.21
N TYR A 74 7.52 -3.52 -1.79
CA TYR A 74 8.15 -4.77 -1.40
C TYR A 74 7.74 -5.92 -2.32
N ALA A 75 6.43 -6.16 -2.44
CA ALA A 75 5.91 -7.25 -3.26
C ALA A 75 4.51 -6.94 -3.79
N THR A 76 4.08 -7.64 -4.84
CA THR A 76 2.71 -7.56 -5.34
C THR A 76 2.22 -8.93 -5.77
N ILE A 77 1.10 -9.34 -5.19
CA ILE A 77 0.36 -10.56 -5.55
C ILE A 77 -0.77 -10.14 -6.50
N ARG A 78 -0.96 -10.88 -7.59
CA ARG A 78 -2.00 -10.66 -8.60
C ARG A 78 -3.02 -11.78 -8.58
#